data_AF-A0A7W1B5L2-F1
#
_entry.id   AF-A0A7W1B5L2-F1
#
_cell.length_a   1.000
_cell.length_b   1.000
_cell.length_c   1.000
_cell.angle_alpha   90.00
_cell.angle_beta   90.00
_cell.angle_gamma   90.00
#
_symmetry.space_group_name_H-M   'P 1'
#
loop_
_entity.id
_entity.type
_entity.pdbx_description
1 polymer ?
#
loop_
_entity_poly.entity_id
_entity_poly.type
_entity_poly.pdbx_seq_one_letter_code
_entity_poly.pdbx_strand_id
1 'polypeptide(L)'
;MVVPTVSNAKNRMRRVITAIVDPWPKDEQPVWDHFSSRCAYCGVDLDRKGRKAHMDHATTDGGNHLGNLILSCATCNGDEKLGERWQGFLARKVPDPELRAARSRRIEEWMTLHPAIPQTASAEVDALVRELEAIVDTFGVKCAELRKVVTHERTEASRSRS
;
A
#
# COMPACT_ATOMS: atom_id res chain seq x y z
N MET A 1 6.41 -8.76 -21.31
CA MET A 1 7.17 -7.94 -20.34
C MET A 1 6.57 -6.55 -20.35
N VAL A 2 6.09 -6.05 -19.21
CA VAL A 2 5.46 -4.72 -19.14
C VAL A 2 6.57 -3.67 -19.30
N VAL A 3 6.40 -2.75 -20.24
CA VAL A 3 7.37 -1.67 -20.44
C VAL A 3 7.35 -0.76 -19.21
N PRO A 4 8.48 -0.56 -18.51
CA PRO A 4 8.52 0.29 -17.33
C PRO A 4 8.19 1.73 -17.72
N THR A 5 7.28 2.34 -16.96
CA THR A 5 6.93 3.76 -17.10
C THR A 5 7.69 4.60 -16.08
N VAL A 6 7.86 5.89 -16.35
CA VAL A 6 8.45 6.84 -15.38
C VAL A 6 7.62 6.88 -14.10
N SER A 7 6.29 6.83 -14.21
CA SER A 7 5.40 6.73 -13.04
C SER A 7 5.67 5.48 -12.21
N ASN A 8 5.87 4.31 -12.84
CA ASN A 8 6.23 3.08 -12.13
C ASN A 8 7.56 3.22 -11.40
N ALA A 9 8.57 3.84 -12.02
CA ALA A 9 9.86 4.10 -11.39
C ALA A 9 9.73 5.05 -10.19
N LYS A 10 9.05 6.19 -10.35
CA LYS A 10 8.78 7.13 -9.25
C LYS A 10 8.07 6.46 -8.08
N ASN A 11 7.03 5.67 -8.37
CA ASN A 11 6.30 4.93 -7.34
C ASN A 11 7.19 3.92 -6.62
N ARG A 12 8.11 3.26 -7.33
CA ARG A 12 9.07 2.36 -6.71
C ARG A 12 10.04 3.09 -5.79
N MET A 13 10.57 4.25 -6.20
CA MET A 13 11.44 5.09 -5.37
C MET A 13 10.72 5.50 -4.09
N ARG A 14 9.48 6.01 -4.19
CA ARG A 14 8.67 6.39 -3.03
C ARG A 14 8.45 5.22 -2.07
N ARG A 15 8.13 4.03 -2.59
CA ARG A 15 7.98 2.83 -1.76
C ARG A 15 9.26 2.44 -1.01
N VAL A 16 10.44 2.71 -1.59
CA VAL A 16 11.71 2.48 -0.89
C VAL A 16 11.87 3.48 0.26
N ILE A 17 11.57 4.76 0.03
CA ILE A 17 11.59 5.79 1.08
C ILE A 17 10.64 5.39 2.22
N THR A 18 9.38 5.06 1.89
CA THR A 18 8.38 4.59 2.86
C THR A 18 8.86 3.36 3.64
N ALA A 19 9.47 2.37 2.99
CA ALA A 19 9.94 1.16 3.67
C ALA A 19 11.08 1.41 4.67
N ILE A 20 11.80 2.54 4.54
CA ILE A 20 12.85 2.95 5.48
C ILE A 20 12.23 3.66 6.68
N VAL A 21 11.33 4.62 6.44
CA VAL A 21 10.73 5.44 7.51
C VAL A 21 9.62 4.70 8.27
N ASP A 22 8.89 3.85 7.57
CA ASP A 22 7.74 3.11 8.07
C ASP A 22 7.88 1.64 7.64
N PRO A 23 8.83 0.91 8.25
CA PRO A 23 9.16 -0.43 7.84
C PRO A 23 7.97 -1.38 8.10
N TRP A 24 7.80 -2.31 7.17
CA TRP A 24 6.85 -3.41 7.33
C TRP A 24 7.22 -4.28 8.53
N PRO A 25 6.24 -4.79 9.33
CA PRO A 25 6.53 -5.62 10.49
C PRO A 25 7.26 -6.90 10.07
N LYS A 26 8.24 -7.30 10.89
CA LYS A 26 9.03 -8.52 10.65
C LYS A 26 8.22 -9.79 10.89
N ASP A 27 7.20 -9.72 11.74
CA ASP A 27 6.31 -10.84 12.06
C ASP A 27 4.85 -10.43 11.92
N GLU A 28 4.13 -11.15 11.07
CA GLU A 28 2.70 -10.99 10.84
C GLU A 28 1.88 -12.08 11.56
N GLN A 29 2.53 -13.08 12.18
CA GLN A 29 1.86 -14.19 12.88
C GLN A 29 0.77 -13.71 13.85
N PRO A 30 0.97 -12.63 14.63
CA PRO A 30 -0.07 -12.12 15.51
C PRO A 30 -1.37 -11.74 14.78
N VAL A 31 -1.29 -11.19 13.56
CA VAL A 31 -2.48 -10.85 12.75
C VAL A 31 -3.21 -12.14 12.34
N TRP A 32 -2.46 -13.15 11.90
CA TRP A 32 -3.02 -14.45 11.52
C TRP A 32 -3.77 -15.12 12.66
N ASP A 33 -3.18 -15.12 13.85
CA ASP A 33 -3.75 -15.74 15.04
C ASP A 33 -4.99 -14.98 15.50
N HIS A 34 -4.92 -13.64 15.55
CA HIS A 34 -6.04 -12.80 15.95
C HIS A 34 -7.24 -12.95 15.01
N PHE A 35 -7.03 -13.06 13.70
CA PHE A 35 -8.13 -13.30 12.76
C PHE A 35 -8.42 -14.78 12.51
N SER A 36 -7.76 -15.67 13.26
CA SER A 36 -7.91 -17.13 13.18
C SER A 36 -7.78 -17.66 11.75
N SER A 37 -6.86 -17.08 10.97
CA SER A 37 -6.68 -17.36 9.54
C SER A 37 -7.95 -17.18 8.70
N ARG A 38 -8.79 -16.20 9.02
CA ARG A 38 -10.00 -15.86 8.27
C ARG A 38 -9.97 -14.40 7.84
N CYS A 39 -10.58 -14.09 6.70
CA CYS A 39 -10.71 -12.70 6.27
C CYS A 39 -11.54 -11.91 7.28
N ALA A 40 -11.00 -10.80 7.78
CA ALA A 40 -11.67 -9.88 8.71
C ALA A 40 -13.00 -9.35 8.16
N TYR A 41 -13.13 -9.25 6.84
CA TYR A 41 -14.31 -8.71 6.18
C TYR A 41 -15.39 -9.74 5.89
N CYS A 42 -15.06 -10.82 5.18
CA CYS A 42 -16.04 -11.80 4.71
C CYS A 42 -16.03 -13.12 5.48
N GLY A 43 -15.00 -13.37 6.30
CA GLY A 43 -14.86 -14.59 7.10
C GLY A 43 -14.48 -15.84 6.32
N VAL A 44 -14.07 -15.72 5.06
CA VAL A 44 -13.53 -16.87 4.31
C VAL A 44 -12.23 -17.34 4.96
N ASP A 45 -12.02 -18.65 4.98
CA ASP A 45 -10.77 -19.24 5.47
C ASP A 45 -9.62 -18.93 4.51
N LEU A 46 -8.46 -18.66 5.07
CA LEU A 46 -7.27 -18.24 4.36
C LEU A 46 -6.12 -19.19 4.66
N ASP A 47 -5.44 -19.61 3.60
CA ASP A 47 -4.21 -20.37 3.71
C ASP A 47 -3.02 -19.41 3.68
N ARG A 48 -2.17 -19.50 4.71
CA ARG A 48 -0.93 -18.72 4.83
C ARG A 48 0.09 -19.04 3.74
N LYS A 49 0.09 -20.27 3.21
CA LYS A 49 0.96 -20.65 2.10
C LYS A 49 0.36 -20.26 0.74
N GLY A 50 -0.89 -19.84 0.72
CA GLY A 50 -1.61 -19.43 -0.47
C GLY A 50 -1.35 -17.97 -0.86
N ARG A 51 -1.72 -17.62 -2.09
CA ARG A 51 -1.66 -16.24 -2.60
C ARG A 51 -2.95 -15.44 -2.40
N LYS A 52 -3.91 -16.00 -1.66
CA LYS A 52 -5.25 -15.43 -1.49
C LYS A 52 -5.38 -14.55 -0.27
N ALA A 53 -4.43 -14.62 0.66
CA ALA A 53 -4.41 -13.82 1.86
C ALA A 53 -3.55 -12.57 1.65
N HIS A 54 -4.01 -11.45 2.19
CA HIS A 54 -3.32 -10.18 2.13
C HIS A 54 -3.40 -9.48 3.49
N MET A 55 -2.35 -8.76 3.82
CA MET A 55 -2.40 -7.74 4.86
C MET A 55 -2.97 -6.47 4.23
N ASP A 56 -4.13 -6.06 4.71
CA ASP A 56 -4.79 -4.83 4.29
C ASP A 56 -4.61 -3.77 5.37
N HIS A 57 -4.39 -2.53 4.93
CA HIS A 57 -4.38 -1.37 5.82
C HIS A 57 -5.82 -1.06 6.23
N ALA A 58 -6.10 -1.16 7.53
CA ALA A 58 -7.39 -0.76 8.10
C ALA A 58 -7.64 0.73 7.81
N THR A 59 -6.62 1.56 8.05
CA THR A 59 -6.63 2.99 7.76
C THR A 59 -5.58 3.31 6.70
N THR A 60 -5.98 3.88 5.57
CA THR A 60 -5.11 4.14 4.41
C THR A 60 -3.87 5.00 4.74
N ASP A 61 -4.00 5.94 5.67
CA ASP A 61 -2.94 6.84 6.14
C ASP A 61 -2.35 6.44 7.50
N GLY A 62 -2.72 5.26 8.02
CA GLY A 62 -2.25 4.77 9.32
C GLY A 62 -0.83 4.18 9.32
N GLY A 63 -0.15 4.09 8.18
CA GLY A 63 1.19 3.50 8.08
C GLY A 63 1.23 1.97 8.18
N ASN A 64 2.43 1.40 8.25
CA ASN A 64 2.69 -0.04 8.18
C ASN A 64 2.76 -0.72 9.55
N HIS A 65 2.51 0.00 10.65
CA HIS A 65 2.56 -0.60 11.98
C HIS A 65 1.54 -1.75 12.09
N LEU A 66 1.89 -2.76 12.91
CA LEU A 66 1.17 -4.01 13.01
C LEU A 66 -0.34 -3.85 13.26
N GLY A 67 -0.72 -2.91 14.14
CA GLY A 67 -2.14 -2.64 14.43
C GLY A 67 -2.95 -2.02 13.30
N ASN A 68 -2.31 -1.42 12.30
CA ASN A 68 -3.01 -0.94 11.10
C ASN A 68 -3.17 -2.05 10.05
N LEU A 69 -2.57 -3.23 10.24
CA LEU A 69 -2.70 -4.35 9.32
C LEU A 69 -3.77 -5.32 9.79
N ILE A 70 -4.67 -5.70 8.90
CA ILE A 70 -5.69 -6.74 9.16
C ILE A 70 -5.68 -7.81 8.07
N LEU A 71 -6.13 -9.01 8.43
CA LEU A 71 -6.11 -10.14 7.50
C LEU A 71 -7.30 -10.06 6.53
N SER A 72 -7.03 -10.09 5.23
CA SER A 72 -8.05 -9.97 4.19
C SER A 72 -7.86 -10.99 3.07
N CYS A 73 -8.94 -11.33 2.36
CA CYS A 73 -8.84 -12.11 1.13
C CYS A 73 -8.57 -11.20 -0.09
N ALA A 74 -8.03 -11.78 -1.16
CA ALA A 74 -7.72 -11.08 -2.41
C ALA A 74 -8.92 -10.30 -2.97
N THR A 75 -10.11 -10.89 -2.94
CA THR A 75 -11.31 -10.26 -3.47
C THR A 75 -11.74 -9.05 -2.64
N CYS A 76 -11.81 -9.19 -1.31
CA CYS A 76 -12.18 -8.08 -0.44
C CYS A 76 -11.17 -6.93 -0.54
N ASN A 77 -9.86 -7.25 -0.51
CA ASN A 77 -8.80 -6.24 -0.51
C ASN A 77 -8.59 -5.60 -1.89
N GLY A 78 -8.35 -6.44 -2.90
CA GLY A 78 -7.88 -6.03 -4.22
C GLY A 78 -8.98 -5.66 -5.20
N ASP A 79 -10.18 -6.22 -5.05
CA ASP A 79 -11.25 -6.05 -6.04
C ASP A 79 -12.41 -5.18 -5.51
N GLU A 80 -12.75 -5.30 -4.22
CA GLU A 80 -14.00 -4.71 -3.71
C GLU A 80 -13.84 -3.49 -2.80
N LYS A 81 -12.86 -3.46 -1.88
CA LYS A 81 -12.66 -2.34 -0.93
C LYS A 81 -12.01 -1.13 -1.61
N LEU A 82 -10.98 -1.34 -2.43
CA LEU A 82 -10.33 -0.32 -3.26
C LEU A 82 -10.00 1.01 -2.54
N GLY A 83 -9.57 0.94 -1.28
CA GLY A 83 -9.22 2.12 -0.46
C GLY A 83 -10.39 2.80 0.24
N GLU A 84 -11.61 2.26 0.13
CA GLU A 84 -12.75 2.62 0.97
C GLU A 84 -12.41 2.44 2.46
N ARG A 85 -12.96 3.29 3.34
CA ARG A 85 -12.86 3.08 4.79
C ARG A 85 -13.45 1.72 5.17
N TRP A 86 -12.73 0.96 5.99
CA TRP A 86 -13.10 -0.42 6.29
C TRP A 86 -14.49 -0.54 6.92
N GLN A 87 -14.95 0.45 7.69
CA GLN A 87 -16.29 0.46 8.29
C GLN A 87 -17.39 0.51 7.23
N GLY A 88 -17.22 1.38 6.22
CA GLY A 88 -18.15 1.48 5.09
C GLY A 88 -18.15 0.19 4.27
N PHE A 89 -16.95 -0.32 3.99
CA PHE A 89 -16.79 -1.57 3.26
C PHE A 89 -17.47 -2.73 3.99
N LEU A 90 -17.24 -2.87 5.29
CA LEU A 90 -17.83 -3.93 6.10
C LEU A 90 -19.36 -3.81 6.18
N ALA A 91 -19.88 -2.58 6.27
CA ALA A 91 -21.32 -2.32 6.23
C ALA A 91 -21.98 -2.79 4.93
N ARG A 92 -21.31 -2.59 3.81
CA ARG A 92 -21.74 -3.07 2.49
C ARG A 92 -21.54 -4.57 2.32
N LYS A 93 -20.42 -5.12 2.81
CA LYS A 93 -20.02 -6.52 2.60
C LYS A 93 -20.78 -7.50 3.48
N VAL A 94 -21.24 -7.06 4.66
CA VAL A 94 -21.90 -7.89 5.67
C VAL A 94 -23.28 -7.30 5.97
N PRO A 95 -24.34 -7.80 5.28
CA PRO A 95 -25.70 -7.29 5.46
C PRO A 95 -26.25 -7.56 6.86
N ASP A 96 -25.91 -8.71 7.45
CA ASP A 96 -26.29 -9.10 8.79
C ASP A 96 -25.69 -8.14 9.84
N PRO A 97 -26.52 -7.38 10.58
CA PRO A 97 -26.06 -6.43 11.57
C PRO A 97 -25.26 -7.05 12.72
N GLU A 98 -25.62 -8.25 13.18
CA GLU A 98 -24.95 -8.90 14.31
C GLU A 98 -23.58 -9.41 13.92
N LEU A 99 -23.49 -10.11 12.78
CA LEU A 99 -22.22 -10.56 12.22
C LEU A 99 -21.30 -9.38 11.87
N ARG A 100 -21.87 -8.29 11.35
CA ARG A 100 -21.14 -7.05 11.08
C ARG A 100 -20.57 -6.47 12.37
N ALA A 101 -21.39 -6.31 13.41
CA ALA A 101 -20.95 -5.79 14.70
C ALA A 101 -19.86 -6.66 15.32
N ALA A 102 -19.98 -7.98 15.23
CA ALA A 102 -18.97 -8.91 15.70
C ALA A 102 -17.63 -8.75 14.95
N ARG A 103 -17.66 -8.56 13.63
CA ARG A 103 -16.46 -8.33 12.81
C ARG A 103 -15.85 -6.96 13.07
N SER A 104 -16.64 -5.89 13.18
CA SER A 104 -16.17 -4.56 13.53
C SER A 104 -15.42 -4.57 14.86
N ARG A 105 -16.04 -5.16 15.89
CA ARG A 105 -15.44 -5.27 17.21
C ARG A 105 -14.10 -6.02 17.17
N ARG A 106 -13.99 -7.09 16.39
CA ARG A 106 -12.72 -7.84 16.27
C ARG A 106 -11.60 -7.01 15.63
N ILE A 107 -11.93 -6.16 14.64
CA ILE A 107 -10.98 -5.22 14.04
C ILE A 107 -10.58 -4.13 15.05
N GLU A 108 -11.54 -3.56 15.76
CA GLU A 108 -11.29 -2.51 16.77
C GLU A 108 -10.47 -3.04 17.96
N GLU A 109 -10.75 -4.25 18.43
CA GLU A 109 -9.98 -4.97 19.44
C GLU A 109 -8.52 -5.15 18.98
N TRP A 110 -8.31 -5.56 17.72
CA TRP A 110 -6.96 -5.69 17.15
C TRP A 110 -6.18 -4.37 17.21
N MET A 111 -6.81 -3.30 16.72
CA MET A 111 -6.20 -1.97 16.66
C MET A 111 -5.91 -1.42 18.07
N THR A 112 -6.74 -1.76 19.05
CA THR A 112 -6.56 -1.37 20.45
C THR A 112 -5.44 -2.15 21.14
N LEU A 113 -5.30 -3.45 20.85
CA LEU A 113 -4.21 -4.29 21.36
C LEU A 113 -2.85 -3.89 20.78
N HIS A 114 -2.84 -3.31 19.58
CA HIS A 114 -1.62 -2.93 18.85
C HIS A 114 -1.67 -1.45 18.47
N PRO A 115 -1.69 -0.53 19.46
CA PRO A 115 -1.80 0.89 19.17
C PRO A 115 -0.64 1.35 18.28
N ALA A 116 -0.90 2.37 17.45
CA ALA A 116 0.17 3.06 16.75
C ALA A 116 1.19 3.56 17.78
N ILE A 117 2.44 3.17 17.63
CA ILE A 117 3.53 3.78 18.38
C ILE A 117 3.88 5.05 17.60
N PRO A 118 3.66 6.25 18.17
CA PRO A 118 4.04 7.47 17.50
C PRO A 118 5.53 7.40 17.20
N GLN A 119 5.90 7.37 15.93
CA GLN A 119 7.28 7.60 15.57
C GLN A 119 7.56 9.08 15.82
N THR A 120 8.52 9.38 16.68
CA THR A 120 8.97 10.75 16.87
C THR A 120 9.58 11.21 15.55
N ALA A 121 8.89 12.10 14.84
CA ALA A 121 9.40 12.69 13.62
C ALA A 121 10.66 13.51 13.98
N SER A 122 11.83 13.01 13.58
CA SER A 122 13.06 13.79 13.66
C SER A 122 13.03 14.81 12.53
N ALA A 123 13.28 16.08 12.84
CA ALA A 123 13.40 17.13 11.82
C ALA A 123 14.45 16.79 10.75
N GLU A 124 15.48 16.01 11.12
CA GLU A 124 16.49 15.48 10.21
C GLU A 124 15.90 14.44 9.25
N VAL A 125 15.09 13.50 9.76
CA VAL A 125 14.40 12.50 8.94
C VAL A 125 13.44 13.20 7.97
N ASP A 126 12.67 14.16 8.44
CA ASP A 126 11.74 14.92 7.61
C ASP A 126 12.47 15.72 6.52
N ALA A 127 13.65 16.28 6.82
CA ALA A 127 14.47 16.98 5.84
C ALA A 127 14.96 16.02 4.75
N LEU A 128 15.49 14.86 5.13
CA LEU A 128 15.96 13.84 4.19
C LEU A 128 14.82 13.29 3.32
N VAL A 129 13.63 13.05 3.89
CA VAL A 129 12.45 12.62 3.12
C VAL A 129 12.07 13.68 2.08
N ARG A 130 12.06 14.97 2.45
CA ARG A 130 11.79 16.06 1.51
C ARG A 130 12.83 16.13 0.39
N GLU A 131 14.11 15.96 0.69
CA GLU A 131 15.18 15.93 -0.30
C GLU A 131 15.01 14.76 -1.28
N LEU A 132 14.68 13.56 -0.77
CA LEU A 132 14.45 12.39 -1.60
C LEU A 132 13.21 12.54 -2.49
N GLU A 133 12.12 13.13 -2.01
CA GLU A 133 10.96 13.44 -2.84
C GLU A 133 11.30 14.45 -3.95
N ALA A 134 12.11 15.47 -3.67
CA ALA A 134 12.59 16.41 -4.68
C ALA A 134 13.41 15.70 -5.77
N ILE A 135 14.23 14.70 -5.40
CA ILE A 135 14.96 13.86 -6.36
C ILE A 135 14.00 13.03 -7.22
N VAL A 136 12.97 12.43 -6.62
CA VAL A 136 11.94 11.65 -7.35
C VAL A 136 11.23 12.51 -8.40
N ASP A 137 10.90 13.75 -8.06
CA ASP A 137 10.23 14.66 -8.99
C ASP A 137 11.18 15.17 -10.08
N THR A 138 12.42 15.51 -9.70
CA THR A 138 13.48 15.89 -10.65
C THR A 138 13.75 14.78 -11.67
N PHE A 139 13.79 13.52 -11.23
CA PHE A 139 13.92 12.36 -12.12
C PHE A 139 12.80 12.33 -13.18
N GLY A 140 11.56 12.60 -12.77
CA GLY A 140 10.41 12.67 -13.69
C GLY A 140 10.57 13.76 -14.74
N VAL A 141 11.00 14.95 -14.33
CA VAL A 141 11.28 16.09 -15.23
C VAL A 141 12.37 15.73 -16.23
N LYS A 142 13.51 15.18 -15.77
CA LYS A 142 14.63 14.81 -16.64
C LYS A 142 14.29 13.68 -17.61
N CYS A 143 13.45 12.74 -17.22
CA CYS A 143 12.94 11.73 -18.14
C CYS A 143 12.07 12.36 -19.25
N ALA A 144 11.26 13.37 -18.94
CA ALA A 144 10.45 14.07 -19.93
C ALA A 144 11.33 14.88 -20.90
N GLU A 145 12.36 15.57 -20.40
CA GLU A 145 13.37 16.25 -21.24
C GLU A 145 14.08 15.26 -22.16
N LEU A 146 14.59 14.15 -21.62
CA LEU A 146 15.27 13.10 -22.39
C LEU A 146 14.39 12.56 -23.53
N ARG A 147 13.09 12.31 -23.25
CA ARG A 147 12.16 11.85 -24.29
C ARG A 147 12.03 12.85 -25.43
N LYS A 148 12.01 14.16 -25.15
CA LYS A 148 11.93 15.19 -26.19
C LYS A 148 13.16 15.17 -27.08
N VAL A 149 14.36 15.16 -26.48
CA VAL A 149 15.63 15.13 -27.21
C VAL A 149 15.73 13.86 -28.07
N VAL A 150 15.48 12.68 -27.51
CA VAL A 150 15.54 11.42 -28.25
C VAL A 150 14.54 11.37 -29.42
N THR A 151 13.35 11.95 -29.24
CA THR A 151 12.33 11.99 -30.31
C THR A 151 12.75 12.91 -31.44
N HIS A 152 13.35 14.05 -31.12
CA HIS A 152 13.90 15.00 -32.08
C HIS A 152 14.99 14.34 -32.94
N GLU A 153 16.03 13.78 -32.30
CA GLU A 153 17.15 13.09 -32.96
C GLU A 153 16.68 11.98 -33.90
N ARG A 154 15.70 11.17 -33.48
CA ARG A 154 15.12 10.11 -34.31
C ARG A 154 14.41 10.65 -35.56
N THR A 155 13.75 11.79 -35.43
CA THR A 155 13.03 12.43 -36.53
C THR A 155 14.02 13.00 -37.56
N GLU A 156 15.08 13.65 -37.10
CA GLU A 156 16.15 14.18 -37.96
C GLU A 156 16.92 13.06 -38.67
N ALA A 157 17.25 11.98 -37.95
CA ALA A 157 17.91 10.80 -38.52
C ALA A 157 17.05 10.08 -39.59
N SER A 158 15.73 10.21 -39.54
CA SER A 158 14.82 9.62 -40.52
C SER A 158 14.67 10.51 -41.77
N ARG A 159 14.68 11.83 -41.60
CA ARG A 159 14.62 12.81 -42.70
C ARG A 159 15.89 12.85 -43.55
N SER A 160 17.05 12.57 -42.96
CA SER A 160 18.34 12.50 -43.66
C SER A 160 18.57 11.20 -44.46
N ARG A 161 17.67 10.22 -44.34
CA ARG A 161 17.72 8.93 -45.06
C ARG A 161 16.64 8.78 -46.13
N SER A 162 15.76 9.78 -46.29
CA SER A 162 14.74 9.87 -47.33
C SER A 162 15.17 10.86 -48.40
#